data_AF-A0A4W5JMR0-F1
#
_entry.id   AF-A0A4W5JMR0-F1
#
_cell.length_a   1.000
_cell.length_b   1.000
_cell.length_c   1.000
_cell.angle_alpha   90.00
_cell.angle_beta   90.00
_cell.angle_gamma   90.00
#
_symmetry.space_group_name_H-M   'P 1'
#
loop_
_entity.id
_entity.type
_entity.pdbx_description
1 polymer ?
#
loop_
_entity_poly.entity_id
_entity_poly.type
_entity_poly.pdbx_seq_one_letter_code
_entity_poly.pdbx_strand_id
1 'polypeptide(L)'
;MLTYISHANKALRERERERERERERECIRTLSLYMSTMPVFQQELDTKHDKHERLVKLSRDITIESKRTIFLLHRVTSVPDVEEVLTEADLKLDGVRLNIRMIAEELRGEDLHQFHRAFTPGIQEYVEAVSFHHFIRHRTLISLEEINTKLVFIKEAVGRPVLTFQVTPTDYLLGVADLTGELMRMCISSVGNGDMDTPFQVSMFLRQIHDGFSYIGNTGPYEVSKKLHTLRQSLSKVEDACYTLKVRGSEIPKHMLADVFSSRTAMMDQDEGVA
;
A
#
# COMPACT_ATOMS: atom_id res chain seq x y z
N MET A 1 40.77 60.27 53.65
CA MET A 1 40.34 58.85 53.63
C MET A 1 38.86 58.69 53.29
N LEU A 2 37.95 59.38 54.02
CA LEU A 2 36.49 59.31 53.80
C LEU A 2 36.00 59.76 52.40
N THR A 3 36.60 60.81 51.82
CA THR A 3 36.28 61.30 50.46
C THR A 3 36.69 60.31 49.37
N TYR A 4 37.81 59.61 49.53
CA TYR A 4 38.29 58.61 48.58
C TYR A 4 37.40 57.36 48.56
N ILE A 5 36.95 56.92 49.74
CA ILE A 5 36.00 55.81 49.90
C ILE A 5 34.62 56.17 49.31
N SER A 6 34.16 57.41 49.49
CA SER A 6 32.92 57.91 48.88
C SER A 6 32.97 57.91 47.35
N HIS A 7 34.07 58.40 46.76
CA HIS A 7 34.27 58.38 45.31
C HIS A 7 34.37 56.95 44.76
N ALA A 8 35.07 56.05 45.45
CA ALA A 8 35.17 54.64 45.06
C ALA A 8 33.80 53.93 45.10
N ASN A 9 32.99 54.19 46.13
CA ASN A 9 31.63 53.63 46.23
C ASN A 9 30.68 54.19 45.17
N LYS A 10 30.82 55.47 44.79
CA LYS A 10 30.04 56.07 43.69
C LYS A 10 30.41 55.43 42.35
N ALA A 11 31.70 55.27 42.08
CA ALA A 11 32.19 54.63 40.86
C ALA A 11 31.80 53.15 40.76
N LEU A 12 31.77 52.43 41.89
CA LEU A 12 31.30 51.03 41.94
C LEU A 12 29.81 50.93 41.58
N ARG A 13 28.96 51.80 42.14
CA ARG A 13 27.53 51.85 41.84
C ARG A 13 27.22 52.26 40.40
N GLU A 14 28.03 53.14 39.82
CA GLU A 14 27.90 53.50 38.39
C GLU A 14 28.24 52.33 37.48
N ARG A 15 29.31 51.57 37.78
CA ARG A 15 29.67 50.34 37.04
C ARG A 15 28.63 49.24 37.16
N GLU A 16 28.02 49.07 38.33
CA GLU A 16 26.93 48.08 38.51
C GLU A 16 25.69 48.45 37.68
N ARG A 17 25.28 49.72 37.67
CA ARG A 17 24.18 50.20 36.83
C ARG A 17 24.47 50.07 35.33
N GLU A 18 25.72 50.25 34.92
CA GLU A 18 26.13 50.11 33.53
C GLU A 18 26.05 48.64 33.08
N ARG A 19 26.51 47.70 33.91
CA ARG A 19 26.34 46.25 33.67
C ARG A 19 24.88 45.82 33.64
N GLU A 20 24.04 46.39 34.49
CA GLU A 20 22.61 46.10 34.54
C GLU A 20 21.91 46.57 33.25
N ARG A 21 22.25 47.78 32.76
CA ARG A 21 21.79 48.30 31.46
C ARG A 21 22.30 47.48 30.28
N GLU A 22 23.53 46.99 30.32
CA GLU A 22 24.05 46.08 29.28
C GLU A 22 23.27 44.77 29.23
N ARG A 23 23.00 44.14 30.39
CA ARG A 23 22.18 42.93 30.46
C ARG A 23 20.75 43.15 29.97
N GLU A 24 20.16 44.29 30.31
CA GLU A 24 18.81 44.64 29.85
C GLU A 24 18.77 44.83 28.32
N ARG A 25 19.79 45.50 27.74
CA ARG A 25 19.93 45.63 26.28
C ARG A 25 20.14 44.28 25.59
N GLU A 26 20.96 43.40 26.18
CA GLU A 26 21.20 42.05 25.66
C GLU A 26 19.92 41.19 25.70
N CYS A 27 19.15 41.28 26.79
CA CYS A 27 17.85 40.63 26.94
C CYS A 27 16.86 41.12 25.87
N ILE A 28 16.74 42.45 25.68
CA ILE A 28 15.86 43.04 24.65
C ILE A 28 16.30 42.60 23.25
N ARG A 29 17.60 42.54 22.99
CA ARG A 29 18.14 42.13 21.67
C ARG A 29 17.88 40.65 21.39
N THR A 30 18.02 39.80 22.40
CA THR A 30 17.72 38.36 22.33
C THR A 30 16.22 38.12 22.13
N LEU A 31 15.38 38.86 22.87
CA LEU A 31 13.93 38.80 22.73
C LEU A 31 13.49 39.30 21.34
N SER A 32 14.08 40.39 20.84
CA SER A 32 13.82 40.91 19.50
C SER A 32 14.23 39.91 18.41
N LEU A 33 15.37 39.25 18.56
CA LEU A 33 15.79 38.18 17.66
C LEU A 33 14.78 37.04 17.66
N TYR A 34 14.41 36.53 18.85
CA TYR A 34 13.43 35.46 19.00
C TYR A 34 12.06 35.82 18.41
N MET A 35 11.56 37.02 18.71
CA MET A 35 10.30 37.54 18.18
C MET A 35 10.32 37.72 16.66
N SER A 36 11.50 37.95 16.06
CA SER A 36 11.65 38.04 14.60
C SER A 36 11.78 36.67 13.92
N THR A 37 12.37 35.67 14.60
CA THR A 37 12.64 34.34 14.01
C THR A 37 11.49 33.36 14.18
N MET A 38 10.78 33.37 15.32
CA MET A 38 9.70 32.42 15.58
C MET A 38 8.55 32.49 14.58
N PRO A 39 8.09 33.68 14.12
CA PRO A 39 7.05 33.75 13.09
C PRO A 39 7.46 33.11 11.76
N VAL A 40 8.75 33.20 11.40
CA VAL A 40 9.27 32.56 10.17
C VAL A 40 9.21 31.05 10.30
N PHE A 41 9.64 30.48 11.43
CA PHE A 41 9.53 29.03 11.67
C PHE A 41 8.09 28.57 11.75
N GLN A 42 7.21 29.36 12.37
CA GLN A 42 5.78 29.05 12.41
C GLN A 42 5.21 28.99 10.99
N GLN A 43 5.48 29.99 10.15
CA GLN A 43 5.00 30.01 8.77
C GLN A 43 5.53 28.83 7.93
N GLU A 44 6.81 28.46 8.13
CA GLU A 44 7.42 27.30 7.46
C GLU A 44 6.74 25.99 7.90
N LEU A 45 6.53 25.80 9.21
CA LEU A 45 5.84 24.64 9.76
C LEU A 45 4.39 24.56 9.31
N ASP A 46 3.65 25.66 9.35
CA ASP A 46 2.25 25.72 8.91
C ASP A 46 2.14 25.36 7.42
N THR A 47 3.02 25.91 6.57
CA THR A 47 3.08 25.58 5.14
C THR A 47 3.37 24.09 4.91
N LYS A 48 4.27 23.51 5.70
CA LYS A 48 4.62 22.09 5.64
C LYS A 48 3.46 21.21 6.12
N HIS A 49 2.76 21.59 7.17
CA HIS A 49 1.59 20.88 7.68
C HIS A 49 0.44 20.93 6.67
N ASP A 50 0.16 22.09 6.08
CA ASP A 50 -0.86 22.23 5.04
C ASP A 50 -0.57 21.35 3.83
N LYS A 51 0.71 21.27 3.41
CA LYS A 51 1.14 20.36 2.34
C LYS A 51 0.95 18.90 2.73
N HIS A 52 1.35 18.52 3.93
CA HIS A 52 1.15 17.17 4.45
C HIS A 52 -0.33 16.76 4.40
N GLU A 53 -1.24 17.63 4.85
CA GLU A 53 -2.68 17.37 4.82
C GLU A 53 -3.24 17.25 3.39
N ARG A 54 -2.75 18.06 2.43
CA ARG A 54 -3.11 17.88 1.01
C ARG A 54 -2.67 16.52 0.47
N LEU A 55 -1.45 16.08 0.81
CA LEU A 55 -0.93 14.78 0.41
C LEU A 55 -1.71 13.62 1.04
N VAL A 56 -2.11 13.73 2.31
CA VAL A 56 -2.95 12.73 2.99
C VAL A 56 -4.30 12.58 2.29
N LYS A 57 -4.92 13.68 1.84
CA LYS A 57 -6.18 13.64 1.09
C LYS A 57 -6.01 12.92 -0.25
N LEU A 58 -5.00 13.29 -1.04
CA LEU A 58 -4.71 12.62 -2.31
C LEU A 58 -4.41 11.13 -2.13
N SER A 59 -3.63 10.79 -1.10
CA SER A 59 -3.33 9.41 -0.70
C SER A 59 -4.60 8.63 -0.41
N ARG A 60 -5.53 9.23 0.33
CA ARG A 60 -6.81 8.60 0.68
C ARG A 60 -7.67 8.33 -0.56
N ASP A 61 -7.72 9.27 -1.49
CA ASP A 61 -8.46 9.10 -2.75
C ASP A 61 -7.86 7.97 -3.61
N ILE A 62 -6.52 7.92 -3.70
CA ILE A 62 -5.79 6.82 -4.36
C ILE A 62 -6.14 5.47 -3.71
N THR A 63 -6.12 5.37 -2.38
CA THR A 63 -6.49 4.13 -1.67
C THR A 63 -7.91 3.70 -2.01
N ILE A 64 -8.87 4.64 -1.98
CA ILE A 64 -10.28 4.32 -2.23
C ILE A 64 -10.48 3.80 -3.66
N GLU A 65 -9.93 4.49 -4.66
CA GLU A 65 -10.08 4.08 -6.06
C GLU A 65 -9.30 2.79 -6.39
N SER A 66 -8.14 2.58 -5.77
CA SER A 66 -7.39 1.33 -5.91
C SER A 66 -8.17 0.14 -5.34
N LYS A 67 -8.77 0.29 -4.15
CA LYS A 67 -9.68 -0.74 -3.58
C LYS A 67 -10.88 -1.03 -4.45
N ARG A 68 -11.52 0.02 -4.99
CA ARG A 68 -12.65 -0.14 -5.92
C ARG A 68 -12.24 -0.92 -7.17
N THR A 69 -11.02 -0.69 -7.66
CA THR A 69 -10.44 -1.45 -8.77
C THR A 69 -10.19 -2.91 -8.38
N ILE A 70 -9.63 -3.18 -7.19
CA ILE A 70 -9.45 -4.55 -6.67
C ILE A 70 -10.81 -5.29 -6.58
N PHE A 71 -11.85 -4.65 -6.04
CA PHE A 71 -13.19 -5.24 -5.99
C PHE A 71 -13.79 -5.50 -7.37
N LEU A 72 -13.55 -4.61 -8.33
CA LEU A 72 -13.93 -4.84 -9.73
C LEU A 72 -13.22 -6.07 -10.30
N LEU A 73 -11.91 -6.20 -10.07
CA LEU A 73 -11.10 -7.31 -10.55
C LEU A 73 -11.52 -8.65 -9.96
N HIS A 74 -12.05 -8.70 -8.74
CA HIS A 74 -12.62 -9.94 -8.20
C HIS A 74 -13.84 -10.48 -8.97
N ARG A 75 -14.48 -9.66 -9.81
CA ARG A 75 -15.62 -10.10 -10.62
C ARG A 75 -15.23 -11.01 -11.78
N VAL A 76 -13.94 -11.07 -12.15
CA VAL A 76 -13.46 -11.86 -13.31
C VAL A 76 -13.73 -13.36 -13.18
N THR A 77 -13.88 -13.89 -11.96
CA THR A 77 -14.23 -15.30 -11.75
C THR A 77 -15.69 -15.61 -12.07
N SER A 78 -16.55 -14.59 -12.18
CA SER A 78 -18.00 -14.72 -12.26
C SER A 78 -18.60 -14.20 -13.57
N VAL A 79 -17.78 -13.70 -14.50
CA VAL A 79 -18.24 -13.14 -15.78
C VAL A 79 -17.65 -13.90 -16.97
N PRO A 80 -18.39 -14.00 -18.09
CA PRO A 80 -17.87 -14.64 -19.30
C PRO A 80 -16.85 -13.75 -20.04
N ASP A 81 -17.03 -12.43 -20.01
CA ASP A 81 -16.12 -11.48 -20.64
C ASP A 81 -15.19 -10.85 -19.60
N VAL A 82 -14.00 -11.44 -19.48
CA VAL A 82 -12.94 -10.94 -18.57
C VAL A 82 -12.28 -9.68 -19.13
N GLU A 83 -12.23 -9.51 -20.46
CA GLU A 83 -11.51 -8.40 -21.09
C GLU A 83 -12.25 -7.06 -20.90
N GLU A 84 -13.58 -7.08 -20.88
CA GLU A 84 -14.40 -5.92 -20.53
C GLU A 84 -14.06 -5.40 -19.12
N VAL A 85 -13.98 -6.31 -18.14
CA VAL A 85 -13.64 -5.97 -16.74
C VAL A 85 -12.22 -5.45 -16.64
N LEU A 86 -11.26 -6.06 -17.35
CA LEU A 86 -9.87 -5.61 -17.37
C LEU A 86 -9.73 -4.22 -17.99
N THR A 87 -10.48 -3.95 -19.07
CA THR A 87 -10.50 -2.64 -19.73
C THR A 87 -11.10 -1.57 -18.82
N GLU A 88 -12.20 -1.88 -18.12
CA GLU A 88 -12.79 -0.97 -17.12
C GLU A 88 -11.79 -0.70 -15.97
N ALA A 89 -11.07 -1.72 -15.51
CA ALA A 89 -10.05 -1.58 -14.48
C ALA A 89 -8.87 -0.71 -14.94
N ASP A 90 -8.42 -0.84 -16.20
CA ASP A 90 -7.37 0.00 -16.75
C ASP A 90 -7.74 1.49 -16.74
N LEU A 91 -8.98 1.82 -17.13
CA LEU A 91 -9.51 3.19 -17.08
C LEU A 91 -9.53 3.76 -15.65
N LYS A 92 -9.91 2.94 -14.67
CA LYS A 92 -9.87 3.36 -13.25
C LYS A 92 -8.44 3.58 -12.78
N LEU A 93 -7.52 2.69 -13.16
CA LEU A 93 -6.10 2.83 -12.82
C LEU A 93 -5.45 4.04 -13.49
N ASP A 94 -5.91 4.49 -14.66
CA ASP A 94 -5.52 5.77 -15.26
C ASP A 94 -5.94 6.94 -14.37
N GLY A 95 -7.18 6.94 -13.86
CA GLY A 95 -7.64 7.93 -12.88
C GLY A 95 -6.76 7.96 -11.62
N VAL A 96 -6.38 6.79 -11.11
CA VAL A 96 -5.46 6.70 -9.95
C VAL A 96 -4.08 7.28 -10.28
N ARG A 97 -3.54 7.00 -11.48
CA ARG A 97 -2.27 7.57 -11.95
C ARG A 97 -2.31 9.09 -12.01
N LEU A 98 -3.45 9.69 -12.37
CA LEU A 98 -3.64 11.15 -12.33
C LEU A 98 -3.58 11.71 -10.91
N ASN A 99 -4.12 11.02 -9.91
CA ASN A 99 -3.98 11.45 -8.52
C ASN A 99 -2.54 11.32 -8.02
N ILE A 100 -1.81 10.26 -8.42
CA ILE A 100 -0.37 10.12 -8.12
C ILE A 100 0.43 11.25 -8.78
N ARG A 101 0.05 11.67 -10.00
CA ARG A 101 0.64 12.83 -10.65
C ARG A 101 0.45 14.10 -9.82
N MET A 102 -0.72 14.31 -9.20
CA MET A 102 -0.95 15.47 -8.33
C MET A 102 -0.03 15.44 -7.10
N ILE A 103 0.22 14.25 -6.52
CA ILE A 103 1.22 14.06 -5.45
C ILE A 103 2.61 14.47 -5.95
N ALA A 104 3.00 14.03 -7.15
CA ALA A 104 4.29 14.40 -7.73
C ALA A 104 4.41 15.92 -7.99
N GLU A 105 3.31 16.60 -8.35
CA GLU A 105 3.29 18.07 -8.49
C GLU A 105 3.48 18.78 -7.14
N GLU A 106 2.84 18.33 -6.06
CA GLU A 106 2.97 18.89 -4.70
C GLU A 106 4.36 18.70 -4.09
N LEU A 107 5.05 17.61 -4.47
CA LEU A 107 6.39 17.24 -3.98
C LEU A 107 7.54 17.83 -4.80
N ARG A 108 7.25 18.67 -5.79
CA ARG A 108 8.30 19.25 -6.64
C ARG A 108 9.23 20.14 -5.81
N GLY A 109 10.52 19.80 -5.84
CA GLY A 109 11.55 20.55 -5.11
C GLY A 109 11.59 20.25 -3.60
N GLU A 110 10.83 19.25 -3.15
CA GLU A 110 10.80 18.80 -1.76
C GLU A 110 11.56 17.48 -1.59
N ASP A 111 11.98 17.19 -0.37
CA ASP A 111 12.48 15.85 -0.01
C ASP A 111 11.30 14.86 0.11
N LEU A 112 11.26 13.89 -0.81
CA LEU A 112 10.26 12.83 -0.85
C LEU A 112 10.14 12.08 0.48
N HIS A 113 11.27 11.79 1.15
CA HIS A 113 11.27 11.02 2.40
C HIS A 113 10.61 11.77 3.55
N GLN A 114 10.64 13.11 3.53
CA GLN A 114 10.03 13.95 4.56
C GLN A 114 8.50 13.81 4.59
N PHE A 115 7.87 13.64 3.42
CA PHE A 115 6.42 13.53 3.27
C PHE A 115 5.93 12.12 2.99
N HIS A 116 6.84 11.14 2.85
CA HIS A 116 6.53 9.75 2.47
C HIS A 116 5.39 9.12 3.28
N ARG A 117 5.36 9.37 4.60
CA ARG A 117 4.30 8.86 5.48
C ARG A 117 2.89 9.34 5.14
N ALA A 118 2.74 10.48 4.48
CA ALA A 118 1.44 11.01 4.07
C ALA A 118 0.80 10.16 2.95
N PHE A 119 1.63 9.67 2.02
CA PHE A 119 1.16 9.04 0.79
C PHE A 119 1.47 7.56 0.65
N THR A 120 2.37 7.01 1.46
CA THR A 120 2.75 5.59 1.42
C THR A 120 1.54 4.63 1.43
N PRO A 121 0.44 4.84 2.19
CA PRO A 121 -0.69 3.91 2.16
C PRO A 121 -1.42 3.89 0.80
N GLY A 122 -1.57 5.07 0.16
CA GLY A 122 -2.14 5.16 -1.19
C GLY A 122 -1.26 4.46 -2.23
N ILE A 123 0.05 4.66 -2.15
CA ILE A 123 0.98 4.03 -3.10
C ILE A 123 1.03 2.51 -2.96
N GLN A 124 1.03 1.98 -1.72
CA GLN A 124 0.97 0.54 -1.47
C GLN A 124 -0.32 -0.08 -2.06
N GLU A 125 -1.47 0.57 -1.85
CA GLU A 125 -2.75 0.11 -2.41
C GLU A 125 -2.77 0.17 -3.94
N TYR A 126 -2.16 1.20 -4.54
CA TYR A 126 -2.00 1.28 -5.99
C TYR A 126 -1.14 0.13 -6.52
N VAL A 127 -0.02 -0.20 -5.86
CA VAL A 127 0.83 -1.35 -6.21
C VAL A 127 0.03 -2.65 -6.14
N GLU A 128 -0.75 -2.86 -5.08
CA GLU A 128 -1.64 -4.02 -4.93
C GLU A 128 -2.62 -4.11 -6.11
N ALA A 129 -3.29 -3.01 -6.47
CA ALA A 129 -4.25 -2.99 -7.56
C ALA A 129 -3.63 -3.28 -8.94
N VAL A 130 -2.51 -2.63 -9.29
CA VAL A 130 -1.86 -2.85 -10.61
C VAL A 130 -1.22 -4.22 -10.71
N SER A 131 -0.68 -4.75 -9.62
CA SER A 131 -0.10 -6.09 -9.59
C SER A 131 -1.18 -7.17 -9.68
N PHE A 132 -2.35 -6.94 -9.07
CA PHE A 132 -3.48 -7.85 -9.21
C PHE A 132 -4.03 -7.88 -10.64
N HIS A 133 -4.23 -6.71 -11.24
CA HIS A 133 -4.61 -6.58 -12.65
C HIS A 133 -3.61 -7.30 -13.57
N HIS A 134 -2.32 -7.05 -13.39
CA HIS A 134 -1.26 -7.68 -14.20
C HIS A 134 -1.23 -9.20 -14.03
N PHE A 135 -1.40 -9.70 -12.81
CA PHE A 135 -1.49 -11.15 -12.57
C PHE A 135 -2.70 -11.77 -13.27
N ILE A 136 -3.86 -11.11 -13.26
CA ILE A 136 -5.06 -11.61 -13.94
C ILE A 136 -4.78 -11.74 -15.44
N ARG A 137 -4.10 -10.77 -16.04
CA ARG A 137 -3.84 -10.72 -17.48
C ARG A 137 -2.68 -11.62 -17.94
N HIS A 138 -1.61 -11.72 -17.15
CA HIS A 138 -0.33 -12.30 -17.59
C HIS A 138 0.15 -13.49 -16.75
N ARG A 139 -0.45 -13.75 -15.58
CA ARG A 139 -0.02 -14.78 -14.62
C ARG A 139 1.43 -14.62 -14.13
N THR A 140 1.94 -13.39 -14.16
CA THR A 140 3.28 -13.02 -13.69
C THR A 140 3.20 -11.86 -12.70
N LEU A 141 4.30 -11.58 -12.00
CA LEU A 141 4.41 -10.40 -11.15
C LEU A 141 4.90 -9.22 -11.98
N ILE A 142 4.23 -8.07 -11.90
CA ILE A 142 4.72 -6.82 -12.49
C ILE A 142 5.93 -6.31 -11.71
N SER A 143 6.99 -5.92 -12.39
CA SER A 143 8.21 -5.38 -11.78
C SER A 143 8.01 -3.94 -11.26
N LEU A 144 8.88 -3.52 -10.34
CA LEU A 144 8.90 -2.14 -9.84
C LEU A 144 9.20 -1.16 -10.98
N GLU A 145 10.08 -1.54 -11.90
CA GLU A 145 10.48 -0.75 -13.07
C GLU A 145 9.30 -0.53 -14.03
N GLU A 146 8.50 -1.57 -14.29
CA GLU A 146 7.29 -1.47 -15.11
C GLU A 146 6.24 -0.55 -14.47
N ILE A 147 6.06 -0.61 -13.14
CA ILE A 147 5.19 0.31 -12.43
C ILE A 147 5.69 1.75 -12.57
N ASN A 148 6.98 1.99 -12.30
CA ASN A 148 7.57 3.32 -12.34
C ASN A 148 7.55 3.92 -13.76
N THR A 149 7.65 3.09 -14.80
CA THR A 149 7.51 3.53 -16.20
C THR A 149 6.12 4.11 -16.48
N LYS A 150 5.07 3.56 -15.87
CA LYS A 150 3.69 4.07 -15.97
C LYS A 150 3.46 5.36 -15.17
N LEU A 151 4.41 5.78 -14.34
CA LEU A 151 4.36 6.99 -13.49
C LEU A 151 5.29 8.10 -13.99
N VAL A 152 5.61 8.07 -15.28
CA VAL A 152 6.27 9.16 -16.01
C VAL A 152 5.20 10.01 -16.70
N PHE A 153 5.07 11.26 -16.28
CA PHE A 153 4.06 12.19 -16.77
C PHE A 153 4.72 13.26 -17.64
N ILE A 154 4.55 13.12 -18.95
CA ILE A 154 5.04 14.10 -19.94
C ILE A 154 3.96 15.18 -20.12
N LYS A 155 4.33 16.47 -20.01
CA LYS A 155 3.46 17.57 -20.44
C LYS A 155 3.76 17.90 -21.90
N GLU A 156 2.72 17.99 -22.72
CA GLU A 156 2.81 18.38 -24.15
C GLU A 156 3.24 19.85 -24.36
N ALA A 157 3.34 20.64 -23.27
CA ALA A 157 3.78 22.02 -23.35
C ALA A 157 5.32 22.12 -23.41
N VAL A 158 5.82 22.61 -24.54
CA VAL A 158 7.24 22.90 -24.81
C VAL A 158 7.87 23.65 -23.64
N GLY A 159 8.93 23.07 -23.04
CA GLY A 159 9.78 23.74 -22.06
C GLY A 159 9.50 23.45 -20.58
N ARG A 160 8.56 22.56 -20.21
CA ARG A 160 8.42 22.10 -18.82
C ARG A 160 9.15 20.77 -18.57
N PRO A 161 9.80 20.60 -17.40
CA PRO A 161 10.48 19.34 -17.06
C PRO A 161 9.48 18.18 -16.95
N VAL A 162 9.93 16.99 -17.38
CA VAL A 162 9.21 15.73 -17.20
C VAL A 162 8.92 15.53 -15.71
N LEU A 163 7.68 15.22 -15.37
CA LEU A 163 7.30 14.95 -13.99
C LEU A 163 7.29 13.44 -13.77
N THR A 164 8.03 12.96 -12.80
CA THR A 164 8.12 11.52 -12.49
C THR A 164 7.79 11.27 -11.04
N PHE A 165 7.06 10.20 -10.77
CA PHE A 165 6.94 9.63 -9.42
C PHE A 165 7.68 8.29 -9.39
N GLN A 166 8.36 7.99 -8.28
CA GLN A 166 9.08 6.72 -8.08
C GLN A 166 8.53 6.03 -6.84
N VAL A 167 7.94 4.85 -7.05
CA VAL A 167 7.53 3.96 -5.96
C VAL A 167 8.79 3.44 -5.27
N THR A 168 8.79 3.45 -3.93
CA THR A 168 9.94 2.94 -3.19
C THR A 168 9.94 1.40 -3.17
N PRO A 169 11.10 0.74 -3.06
CA PRO A 169 11.15 -0.72 -2.91
C PRO A 169 10.31 -1.24 -1.74
N THR A 170 10.26 -0.48 -0.64
CA THR A 170 9.45 -0.82 0.53
C THR A 170 7.95 -0.76 0.23
N ASP A 171 7.46 0.30 -0.43
CA ASP A 171 6.04 0.40 -0.81
C ASP A 171 5.66 -0.72 -1.77
N TYR A 172 6.55 -1.07 -2.70
CA TYR A 172 6.35 -2.19 -3.62
C TYR A 172 6.22 -3.51 -2.88
N LEU A 173 7.17 -3.84 -2.00
CA LEU A 173 7.13 -5.07 -1.21
C LEU A 173 5.88 -5.14 -0.33
N LEU A 174 5.47 -4.04 0.28
CA LEU A 174 4.27 -4.03 1.13
C LEU A 174 2.98 -4.22 0.31
N GLY A 175 2.86 -3.57 -0.85
CA GLY A 175 1.73 -3.76 -1.77
C GLY A 175 1.67 -5.17 -2.36
N VAL A 176 2.81 -5.75 -2.73
CA VAL A 176 2.89 -7.15 -3.21
C VAL A 176 2.57 -8.15 -2.09
N ALA A 177 2.89 -7.82 -0.83
CA ALA A 177 2.49 -8.67 0.27
C ALA A 177 0.96 -8.68 0.45
N ASP A 178 0.30 -7.53 0.31
CA ASP A 178 -1.16 -7.43 0.39
C ASP A 178 -1.86 -8.08 -0.79
N LEU A 179 -1.30 -7.98 -2.01
CA LEU A 179 -1.74 -8.71 -3.21
C LEU A 179 -1.96 -10.20 -2.92
N THR A 180 -1.13 -10.83 -2.10
CA THR A 180 -1.24 -12.28 -1.82
C THR A 180 -2.54 -12.64 -1.11
N GLY A 181 -3.11 -11.71 -0.33
CA GLY A 181 -4.43 -11.85 0.26
C GLY A 181 -5.54 -11.80 -0.78
N GLU A 182 -5.44 -10.90 -1.77
CA GLU A 182 -6.41 -10.79 -2.85
C GLU A 182 -6.32 -12.00 -3.80
N LEU A 183 -5.12 -12.50 -4.10
CA LEU A 183 -4.94 -13.73 -4.87
C LEU A 183 -5.51 -14.96 -4.16
N MET A 184 -5.33 -15.07 -2.84
CA MET A 184 -5.97 -16.11 -2.04
C MET A 184 -7.50 -16.01 -2.16
N ARG A 185 -8.09 -14.81 -2.07
CA ARG A 185 -9.55 -14.63 -2.24
C ARG A 185 -10.01 -15.06 -3.64
N MET A 186 -9.28 -14.67 -4.67
CA MET A 186 -9.57 -15.07 -6.06
C MET A 186 -9.51 -16.59 -6.22
N CYS A 187 -8.49 -17.25 -5.64
CA CYS A 187 -8.39 -18.70 -5.64
C CYS A 187 -9.64 -19.36 -5.06
N ILE A 188 -10.05 -18.99 -3.84
CA ILE A 188 -11.23 -19.58 -3.19
C ILE A 188 -12.52 -19.30 -3.98
N SER A 189 -12.67 -18.10 -4.53
CA SER A 189 -13.81 -17.77 -5.41
C SER A 189 -13.83 -18.63 -6.68
N SER A 190 -12.66 -18.86 -7.29
CA SER A 190 -12.55 -19.68 -8.51
C SER A 190 -12.94 -21.13 -8.24
N VAL A 191 -12.48 -21.71 -7.11
CA VAL A 191 -12.89 -23.04 -6.65
C VAL A 191 -14.41 -23.12 -6.48
N GLY A 192 -15.02 -22.10 -5.87
CA GLY A 192 -16.47 -22.03 -5.66
C GLY A 192 -17.28 -22.01 -6.97
N ASN A 193 -16.71 -21.45 -8.04
CA ASN A 193 -17.30 -21.41 -9.37
C ASN A 193 -16.96 -22.64 -10.23
N GLY A 194 -16.25 -23.64 -9.67
CA GLY A 194 -15.89 -24.87 -10.37
C GLY A 194 -14.65 -24.77 -11.26
N ASP A 195 -13.87 -23.69 -11.15
CA ASP A 195 -12.57 -23.57 -11.84
C ASP A 195 -11.53 -24.46 -11.17
N MET A 196 -10.96 -25.37 -11.94
CA MET A 196 -9.98 -26.35 -11.48
C MET A 196 -8.54 -25.95 -11.81
N ASP A 197 -8.31 -24.92 -12.63
CA ASP A 197 -7.00 -24.53 -13.13
C ASP A 197 -6.44 -23.32 -12.38
N THR A 198 -7.25 -22.26 -12.19
CA THR A 198 -6.83 -21.03 -11.50
C THR A 198 -6.24 -21.29 -10.11
N PRO A 199 -6.78 -22.18 -9.26
CA PRO A 199 -6.22 -22.46 -7.93
C PRO A 199 -4.75 -22.90 -7.98
N PHE A 200 -4.38 -23.78 -8.92
CA PHE A 200 -3.01 -24.27 -9.04
C PHE A 200 -2.07 -23.19 -9.60
N GLN A 201 -2.54 -22.36 -10.53
CA GLN A 201 -1.78 -21.21 -11.04
C GLN A 201 -1.48 -20.21 -9.91
N VAL A 202 -2.48 -19.89 -9.10
CA VAL A 202 -2.34 -19.02 -7.92
C VAL A 202 -1.39 -19.66 -6.90
N SER A 203 -1.52 -20.96 -6.61
CA SER A 203 -0.64 -21.68 -5.68
C SER A 203 0.83 -21.61 -6.09
N MET A 204 1.13 -21.88 -7.36
CA MET A 204 2.50 -21.79 -7.87
C MET A 204 3.06 -20.37 -7.73
N PHE A 205 2.26 -19.36 -8.07
CA PHE A 205 2.67 -17.97 -7.98
C PHE A 205 2.90 -17.51 -6.52
N LEU A 206 2.01 -17.88 -5.60
CA LEU A 206 2.15 -17.55 -4.16
C LEU A 206 3.37 -18.23 -3.53
N ARG A 207 3.74 -19.44 -3.96
CA ARG A 207 4.99 -20.09 -3.55
C ARG A 207 6.21 -19.29 -3.97
N GLN A 208 6.25 -18.84 -5.23
CA GLN A 208 7.35 -18.01 -5.74
C GLN A 208 7.48 -16.69 -4.96
N ILE A 209 6.34 -16.03 -4.67
CA ILE A 209 6.34 -14.82 -3.83
C ILE A 209 6.85 -15.15 -2.42
N HIS A 210 6.31 -16.20 -1.78
CA HIS A 210 6.74 -16.60 -0.45
C HIS A 210 8.25 -16.86 -0.37
N ASP A 211 8.81 -17.55 -1.37
CA ASP A 211 10.24 -17.84 -1.42
C ASP A 211 11.06 -16.56 -1.61
N GLY A 212 10.59 -15.62 -2.44
CA GLY A 212 11.20 -14.30 -2.58
C GLY A 212 11.20 -13.49 -1.28
N PHE A 213 10.08 -13.45 -0.55
CA PHE A 213 10.01 -12.77 0.75
C PHE A 213 10.85 -13.48 1.83
N SER A 214 10.89 -14.82 1.80
CA SER A 214 11.72 -15.61 2.71
C SER A 214 13.22 -15.40 2.43
N TYR A 215 13.60 -15.20 1.17
CA TYR A 215 14.97 -14.87 0.78
C TYR A 215 15.42 -13.50 1.32
N ILE A 216 14.54 -12.49 1.29
CA ILE A 216 14.80 -11.18 1.93
C ILE A 216 14.98 -11.37 3.46
N GLY A 217 14.09 -12.16 4.07
CA GLY A 217 14.16 -12.54 5.47
C GLY A 217 14.25 -11.32 6.40
N ASN A 218 15.17 -11.39 7.36
CA ASN A 218 15.37 -10.34 8.37
C ASN A 218 16.21 -9.15 7.88
N THR A 219 16.63 -9.15 6.61
CA THR A 219 17.40 -8.04 6.01
C THR A 219 16.49 -6.89 5.58
N GLY A 220 15.19 -7.16 5.41
CA GLY A 220 14.19 -6.17 5.02
C GLY A 220 13.67 -5.32 6.17
N PRO A 221 12.89 -4.27 5.86
CA PRO A 221 12.17 -3.47 6.87
C PRO A 221 11.28 -4.33 7.76
N TYR A 222 11.11 -3.93 9.03
CA TYR A 222 10.30 -4.67 10.01
C TYR A 222 8.86 -4.92 9.53
N GLU A 223 8.28 -3.96 8.80
CA GLU A 223 6.94 -4.04 8.23
C GLU A 223 6.80 -5.21 7.25
N VAL A 224 7.84 -5.49 6.45
CA VAL A 224 7.87 -6.61 5.51
C VAL A 224 7.87 -7.94 6.26
N SER A 225 8.67 -8.04 7.33
CA SER A 225 8.70 -9.23 8.19
C SER A 225 7.35 -9.52 8.86
N LYS A 226 6.60 -8.48 9.22
CA LYS A 226 5.25 -8.64 9.76
C LYS A 226 4.28 -9.22 8.72
N LYS A 227 4.38 -8.78 7.46
CA LYS A 227 3.55 -9.27 6.36
C LYS A 227 3.84 -10.73 5.99
N LEU A 228 5.06 -11.22 6.21
CA LEU A 228 5.43 -12.62 5.97
C LEU A 228 4.53 -13.61 6.74
N HIS A 229 4.05 -13.24 7.93
CA HIS A 229 3.13 -14.09 8.69
C HIS A 229 1.77 -14.22 7.98
N THR A 230 1.18 -13.11 7.54
CA THR A 230 -0.10 -13.12 6.80
C THR A 230 0.06 -13.80 5.44
N LEU A 231 1.19 -13.59 4.76
CA LEU A 231 1.53 -14.28 3.51
C LEU A 231 1.51 -15.81 3.66
N ARG A 232 2.12 -16.34 4.74
CA ARG A 232 2.10 -17.79 5.02
C ARG A 232 0.68 -18.32 5.25
N GLN A 233 -0.17 -17.55 5.92
CA GLN A 233 -1.57 -17.92 6.10
C GLN A 233 -2.34 -17.96 4.77
N SER A 234 -2.11 -16.97 3.90
CA SER A 234 -2.69 -16.92 2.56
C SER A 234 -2.23 -18.11 1.71
N LEU A 235 -0.92 -18.42 1.73
CA LEU A 235 -0.35 -19.56 1.03
C LEU A 235 -0.95 -20.89 1.52
N SER A 236 -1.00 -21.11 2.85
CA SER A 236 -1.58 -22.33 3.43
C SER A 236 -3.01 -22.57 2.94
N LYS A 237 -3.86 -21.54 2.94
CA LYS A 237 -5.25 -21.65 2.47
C LYS A 237 -5.36 -22.03 1.00
N VAL A 238 -4.48 -21.48 0.16
CA VAL A 238 -4.44 -21.79 -1.27
C VAL A 238 -3.93 -23.22 -1.51
N GLU A 239 -2.91 -23.65 -0.77
CA GLU A 239 -2.40 -25.02 -0.84
C GLU A 239 -3.43 -26.05 -0.37
N ASP A 240 -4.14 -25.76 0.71
CA ASP A 240 -5.24 -26.61 1.22
C ASP A 240 -6.37 -26.74 0.19
N ALA A 241 -6.70 -25.64 -0.50
CA ALA A 241 -7.68 -25.67 -1.58
C ALA A 241 -7.22 -26.54 -2.76
N CYS A 242 -5.97 -26.37 -3.21
CA CYS A 242 -5.38 -27.18 -4.28
C CYS A 242 -5.30 -28.66 -3.91
N TYR A 243 -4.90 -28.97 -2.66
CA TYR A 243 -4.88 -30.33 -2.12
C TYR A 243 -6.27 -30.96 -2.18
N THR A 244 -7.28 -30.25 -1.68
CA THR A 244 -8.67 -30.71 -1.67
C THR A 244 -9.19 -31.00 -3.08
N LEU A 245 -8.91 -30.10 -4.03
CA LEU A 245 -9.25 -30.31 -5.44
C LEU A 245 -8.55 -31.54 -6.02
N LYS A 246 -7.26 -31.72 -5.73
CA LYS A 246 -6.49 -32.84 -6.27
C LYS A 246 -6.98 -34.18 -5.73
N VAL A 247 -7.26 -34.26 -4.44
CA VAL A 247 -7.79 -35.48 -3.81
C VAL A 247 -9.15 -35.83 -4.43
N ARG A 248 -10.11 -34.91 -4.38
CA ARG A 248 -11.47 -35.15 -4.91
C ARG A 248 -11.49 -35.41 -6.41
N GLY A 249 -10.68 -34.69 -7.17
CA GLY A 249 -10.58 -34.87 -8.63
C GLY A 249 -9.88 -36.16 -9.06
N SER A 250 -9.20 -36.86 -8.13
CA SER A 250 -8.55 -38.14 -8.41
C SER A 250 -9.33 -39.34 -7.86
N GLU A 251 -10.46 -39.11 -7.18
CA GLU A 251 -11.35 -40.18 -6.71
C GLU A 251 -12.16 -40.76 -7.89
N ILE A 252 -12.13 -42.09 -8.06
CA ILE A 252 -12.99 -42.80 -8.99
C ILE A 252 -14.15 -43.40 -8.19
N PRO A 253 -15.39 -42.89 -8.33
CA PRO A 253 -16.53 -43.41 -7.58
C PRO A 253 -16.81 -44.86 -7.96
N LYS A 254 -16.66 -45.79 -7.01
CA LYS A 254 -16.98 -47.22 -7.23
C LYS A 254 -18.48 -47.52 -7.22
N HIS A 255 -19.27 -46.61 -6.67
CA HIS A 255 -20.72 -46.74 -6.57
C HIS A 255 -21.33 -45.42 -7.01
N MET A 256 -22.18 -45.47 -8.05
CA MET A 256 -22.97 -44.32 -8.47
C MET A 256 -24.22 -44.25 -7.60
N LEU A 257 -24.55 -43.06 -7.10
CA LEU A 257 -25.77 -42.88 -6.29
C LEU A 257 -27.03 -43.29 -7.06
N ALA A 258 -27.07 -43.05 -8.38
CA ALA A 258 -28.16 -43.49 -9.25
C ALA A 258 -28.36 -45.02 -9.20
N ASP A 259 -27.28 -45.80 -9.26
CA ASP A 259 -27.33 -47.26 -9.21
C ASP A 259 -27.83 -47.76 -7.84
N VAL A 260 -27.44 -47.06 -6.76
CA VAL A 260 -27.91 -47.37 -5.40
C VAL A 260 -29.40 -47.08 -5.27
N PHE A 261 -29.91 -45.98 -5.83
CA PHE A 261 -31.34 -45.70 -5.81
C PHE A 261 -32.14 -46.65 -6.71
N SER A 262 -31.67 -46.94 -7.93
CA SER A 262 -32.32 -47.89 -8.84
C SER A 262 -32.36 -49.31 -8.28
N SER A 263 -31.29 -49.76 -7.63
CA SER A 263 -31.27 -51.06 -6.94
C SER A 263 -32.31 -51.13 -5.80
N ARG A 264 -32.51 -50.03 -5.07
CA ARG A 264 -33.49 -49.96 -3.98
C ARG A 264 -34.93 -49.92 -4.47
N THR A 265 -35.22 -49.18 -5.55
CA THR A 265 -36.54 -49.18 -6.20
C THR A 265 -36.87 -50.56 -6.78
N ALA A 266 -35.91 -51.23 -7.43
CA ALA A 266 -36.09 -52.58 -7.94
C ALA A 266 -36.34 -53.63 -6.83
N MET A 267 -35.78 -53.44 -5.63
CA MET A 267 -36.07 -54.29 -4.48
C MET A 267 -37.45 -54.02 -3.85
N MET A 268 -37.98 -52.78 -3.97
CA MET A 268 -39.32 -52.44 -3.49
C MET A 268 -40.42 -52.95 -4.43
N ASP A 269 -40.21 -52.88 -5.75
CA ASP A 269 -41.17 -53.40 -6.75
C ASP A 269 -41.30 -54.94 -6.72
N GLN A 270 -40.29 -55.66 -6.21
CA GLN A 270 -40.38 -57.11 -6.04
C GLN A 270 -41.23 -57.54 -4.84
N ASP A 271 -41.47 -56.65 -3.86
CA ASP A 271 -42.23 -56.97 -2.64
C ASP A 271 -43.74 -56.68 -2.78
N GLU A 272 -44.15 -55.83 -3.74
CA GLU A 272 -45.58 -55.60 -4.07
C GLU A 272 -46.16 -56.65 -5.04
N GLY A 273 -45.33 -57.53 -5.60
CA GLY A 273 -45.74 -58.58 -6.56
C GLY A 273 -46.16 -59.91 -5.93
N VAL A 274 -46.17 -60.03 -4.60
CA VAL A 274 -46.56 -61.24 -3.87
C VAL A 274 -47.80 -60.96 -3.01
N ALA A 275 -48.96 -60.84 -3.67
CA ALA A 275 -50.28 -60.83 -3.05
C ALA A 275 -51.15 -61.94 -3.66
#